data_AF-A0A1Y2HDG9-F1
#
_entry.id   AF-A0A1Y2HDG9-F1
#
_cell.length_a   1.000
_cell.length_b   1.000
_cell.length_c   1.000
_cell.angle_alpha   90.00
_cell.angle_beta   90.00
_cell.angle_gamma   90.00
#
_symmetry.space_group_name_H-M   'P 1'
#
loop_
_entity.id
_entity.type
_entity.pdbx_description
1 polymer ?
#
loop_
_entity_poly.entity_id
_entity_poly.type
_entity_poly.pdbx_seq_one_letter_code
_entity_poly.pdbx_strand_id
1 'polypeptide(L)'
;MMDFLFGQRKTPAEMLRQHQRALQRAIRDLDREKAKLEQQEKKLIADIKKSARSGQMGATRVMAKDLVRTRRYVQKFYQMRTQLQAVGLRIQTMQSNQAMAEAMKGVTKAMRSMNRQVNLPQITKIMMEFEKEAEMMDMKEELMNDAIDDVMEDAEDEEQEEEIVMKVLDEIGIDLDQRLADTPNISLEASSKKVPSGRVALAEGAGGGVAASTAASSGGGTAAMDDDAALQARLEQLRRSDK
;
A
#
# COMPACT_ATOMS: atom_id res chain seq x y z
N MET A 1 27.97 -31.21 34.71
CA MET A 1 27.09 -30.31 35.49
C MET A 1 27.68 -28.90 35.67
N MET A 2 28.51 -28.42 34.74
CA MET A 2 29.22 -27.13 34.84
C MET A 2 28.87 -26.12 33.73
N ASP A 3 28.02 -26.47 32.76
CA ASP A 3 27.59 -25.56 31.68
C ASP A 3 26.39 -24.66 32.07
N PHE A 4 25.78 -24.88 33.23
CA PHE A 4 24.63 -24.09 33.71
C PHE A 4 25.05 -22.89 34.59
N LEU A 5 26.33 -22.82 35.02
CA LEU A 5 26.81 -21.80 35.96
C LEU A 5 27.57 -20.63 35.30
N PHE A 6 27.98 -20.79 34.03
CA PHE A 6 28.43 -19.69 33.19
C PHE A 6 27.35 -19.44 32.15
N GLY A 7 26.40 -18.55 32.48
CA GLY A 7 25.35 -18.15 31.53
C GLY A 7 26.00 -17.87 30.18
N GLN A 8 25.70 -18.73 29.20
CA GLN A 8 26.37 -18.72 27.91
C GLN A 8 26.27 -17.31 27.34
N ARG A 9 27.41 -16.62 27.26
CA ARG A 9 27.51 -15.39 26.48
C ARG A 9 27.17 -15.81 25.06
N LYS A 10 25.98 -15.41 24.61
CA LYS A 10 25.50 -15.70 23.25
C LYS A 10 26.59 -15.31 22.27
N THR A 11 26.88 -16.22 21.36
CA THR A 11 27.84 -15.93 20.29
C THR A 11 27.32 -14.76 19.45
N PRO A 12 28.18 -13.96 18.80
CA PRO A 12 27.75 -12.89 17.91
C PRO A 12 26.74 -13.37 16.85
N ALA A 13 26.92 -14.59 16.33
CA ALA A 13 25.99 -15.22 15.40
C ALA A 13 24.61 -15.53 16.02
N GLU A 14 24.57 -15.99 17.27
CA GLU A 14 23.31 -16.22 17.99
C GLU A 14 22.58 -14.92 18.32
N MET A 15 23.32 -13.86 18.67
CA MET A 15 22.77 -12.52 18.86
C MET A 15 22.15 -11.99 17.56
N LEU A 16 22.86 -12.07 16.43
CA LEU A 16 22.34 -11.67 15.12
C LEU A 16 21.07 -12.44 14.74
N ARG A 17 21.04 -13.76 14.97
CA ARG A 17 19.83 -14.59 14.75
C ARG A 17 18.68 -14.24 15.70
N GLN A 18 18.97 -13.81 16.92
CA GLN A 18 17.93 -13.37 17.85
C GLN A 18 17.37 -12.00 17.42
N HIS A 19 18.22 -11.05 17.07
CA HIS A 19 17.82 -9.73 16.59
C HIS A 19 16.99 -9.84 15.30
N GLN A 20 17.40 -10.67 14.35
CA GLN A 20 16.62 -10.94 13.14
C GLN A 20 15.22 -11.49 13.47
N ARG A 21 15.12 -12.42 14.42
CA ARG A 21 13.82 -12.97 14.87
C ARG A 21 12.97 -11.93 15.59
N ALA A 22 13.57 -11.08 16.41
CA ALA A 22 12.87 -9.99 17.10
C ALA A 22 12.34 -8.97 16.09
N LEU A 23 13.16 -8.59 15.12
CA LEU A 23 12.79 -7.67 14.04
C LEU A 23 11.64 -8.23 13.20
N GLN A 24 11.70 -9.51 12.82
CA GLN A 24 10.61 -10.19 12.09
C GLN A 24 9.30 -10.30 12.90
N ARG A 25 9.37 -10.26 14.24
CA ARG A 25 8.16 -10.15 15.08
C ARG A 25 7.64 -8.73 15.07
N ALA A 26 8.51 -7.74 15.25
CA ALA A 26 8.15 -6.33 15.20
C ALA A 26 7.48 -5.94 13.88
N ILE A 27 8.00 -6.39 12.72
CA ILE A 27 7.35 -6.18 11.41
C ILE A 27 5.91 -6.71 11.40
N ARG A 28 5.71 -7.94 11.90
CA ARG A 28 4.37 -8.55 11.94
C ARG A 28 3.42 -7.84 12.90
N ASP A 29 3.93 -7.34 14.02
CA ASP A 29 3.13 -6.58 14.98
C ASP A 29 2.77 -5.20 14.41
N LEU A 30 3.70 -4.53 13.71
CA LEU A 30 3.39 -3.30 12.95
C LEU A 30 2.32 -3.54 11.88
N ASP A 31 2.41 -4.61 11.09
CA ASP A 31 1.42 -4.94 10.06
C ASP A 31 0.03 -5.17 10.67
N ARG A 32 -0.05 -5.76 11.87
CA ARG A 32 -1.30 -5.95 12.61
C ARG A 32 -1.87 -4.63 13.13
N GLU A 33 -1.03 -3.77 13.69
CA GLU A 33 -1.41 -2.44 14.17
C GLU A 33 -1.96 -1.59 13.03
N LYS A 34 -1.25 -1.58 11.90
CA LYS A 34 -1.67 -0.94 10.66
C LYS A 34 -3.02 -1.44 10.18
N ALA A 35 -3.23 -2.76 10.14
CA ALA A 35 -4.52 -3.32 9.73
C ALA A 35 -5.68 -2.91 10.65
N LYS A 36 -5.42 -2.73 11.96
CA LYS A 36 -6.43 -2.18 12.89
C LYS A 36 -6.73 -0.71 12.60
N LEU A 37 -5.71 0.10 12.33
CA LEU A 37 -5.88 1.51 11.95
C LEU A 37 -6.66 1.64 10.64
N GLU A 38 -6.37 0.82 9.62
CA GLU A 38 -7.14 0.81 8.36
C GLU A 38 -8.61 0.42 8.57
N GLN A 39 -8.90 -0.48 9.52
CA GLN A 39 -10.29 -0.80 9.89
C GLN A 39 -10.96 0.35 10.64
N GLN A 40 -10.24 1.04 11.52
CA GLN A 40 -10.73 2.24 12.21
C GLN A 40 -10.99 3.38 11.22
N GLU A 41 -10.12 3.58 10.24
CA GLU A 41 -10.29 4.54 9.15
C GLU A 41 -11.61 4.30 8.41
N LYS A 42 -11.87 3.05 8.00
CA LYS A 42 -13.13 2.68 7.32
C LYS A 42 -14.36 2.96 8.18
N LYS A 43 -14.28 2.73 9.50
CA LYS A 43 -15.37 3.04 10.44
C LYS A 43 -15.58 4.55 10.58
N LEU A 44 -14.51 5.31 10.76
CA LEU A 44 -14.55 6.78 10.81
C LEU A 44 -15.18 7.37 9.55
N ILE A 45 -14.84 6.87 8.36
CA ILE A 45 -15.47 7.32 7.10
C ILE A 45 -16.98 7.07 7.13
N ALA A 46 -17.43 5.91 7.60
CA ALA A 46 -18.86 5.59 7.70
C ALA A 46 -19.58 6.50 8.73
N ASP A 47 -18.95 6.76 9.87
CA ASP A 47 -19.49 7.62 10.93
C ASP A 47 -19.55 9.10 10.49
N ILE A 48 -18.52 9.59 9.78
CA ILE A 48 -18.49 10.92 9.15
C ILE A 48 -19.64 11.09 8.16
N LYS A 49 -19.86 10.10 7.29
CA LYS A 49 -20.99 10.11 6.34
C LYS A 49 -22.34 10.18 7.08
N LYS A 50 -22.48 9.42 8.17
CA LYS A 50 -23.71 9.40 8.97
C LYS A 50 -23.96 10.73 9.71
N SER A 51 -22.93 11.33 10.31
CA SER A 51 -23.07 12.61 11.02
C SER A 51 -23.32 13.78 10.06
N ALA A 52 -22.70 13.73 8.88
CA ALA A 52 -22.92 14.72 7.83
C ALA A 52 -24.37 14.70 7.33
N ARG A 53 -24.94 13.51 7.08
CA ARG A 53 -26.37 13.35 6.73
C ARG A 53 -27.31 13.82 7.83
N SER A 54 -26.87 13.73 9.09
CA SER A 54 -27.63 14.19 10.25
C SER A 54 -27.50 15.71 10.49
N GLY A 55 -26.75 16.44 9.64
CA GLY A 55 -26.53 17.89 9.76
C GLY A 55 -25.62 18.32 10.91
N GLN A 56 -24.93 17.39 11.58
CA GLN A 56 -24.08 17.67 12.75
C GLN A 56 -22.68 18.10 12.34
N MET A 57 -22.56 19.28 11.71
CA MET A 57 -21.29 19.77 11.13
C MET A 57 -20.14 19.89 12.14
N GLY A 58 -20.44 20.21 13.42
CA GLY A 58 -19.43 20.24 14.48
C GLY A 58 -18.81 18.86 14.76
N ALA A 59 -19.65 17.82 14.86
CA ALA A 59 -19.18 16.44 15.06
C ALA A 59 -18.45 15.91 13.82
N THR A 60 -18.97 16.20 12.62
CA THR A 60 -18.34 15.85 11.34
C THR A 60 -16.94 16.43 11.22
N ARG A 61 -16.74 17.71 11.61
CA ARG A 61 -15.42 18.36 11.57
C ARG A 61 -14.41 17.69 12.52
N VAL A 62 -14.82 17.36 13.74
CA VAL A 62 -13.94 16.68 14.72
C VAL A 62 -13.57 15.28 14.23
N MET A 63 -14.53 14.50 13.72
CA MET A 63 -14.24 13.17 13.18
C MET A 63 -13.38 13.21 11.93
N ALA A 64 -13.53 14.25 11.09
CA ALA A 64 -12.66 14.43 9.92
C ALA A 64 -11.21 14.74 10.31
N LYS A 65 -10.98 15.54 11.37
CA LYS A 65 -9.63 15.72 11.94
C LYS A 65 -9.04 14.39 12.42
N ASP A 66 -9.83 13.56 13.09
CA ASP A 66 -9.40 12.23 13.54
C ASP A 66 -9.10 11.27 12.38
N LEU A 67 -9.86 11.38 11.28
CA LEU A 67 -9.60 10.64 10.05
C LEU A 67 -8.26 11.03 9.42
N VAL A 68 -7.96 12.33 9.30
CA VAL A 68 -6.67 12.81 8.78
C VAL A 68 -5.51 12.30 9.65
N ARG A 69 -5.66 12.39 10.97
CA ARG A 69 -4.67 11.86 11.93
C ARG A 69 -4.46 10.35 11.75
N THR A 70 -5.54 9.60 11.60
CA THR A 70 -5.50 8.14 11.36
C THR A 70 -4.78 7.81 10.05
N ARG A 71 -5.07 8.52 8.95
CA ARG A 71 -4.38 8.37 7.66
C ARG A 71 -2.87 8.65 7.77
N ARG A 72 -2.49 9.72 8.47
CA ARG A 72 -1.07 10.05 8.76
C ARG A 72 -0.39 8.93 9.55
N TYR A 73 -1.07 8.36 10.55
CA TYR A 73 -0.52 7.21 11.28
C TYR A 73 -0.34 5.99 10.37
N VAL A 74 -1.33 5.64 9.54
CA VAL A 74 -1.19 4.54 8.57
C VAL A 74 0.02 4.74 7.67
N GLN A 75 0.25 5.96 7.17
CA GLN A 75 1.44 6.31 6.39
C GLN A 75 2.74 6.16 7.18
N LYS A 76 2.78 6.63 8.42
CA LYS A 76 3.93 6.45 9.32
C LYS A 76 4.25 4.97 9.58
N PHE A 77 3.22 4.12 9.72
CA PHE A 77 3.39 2.67 9.83
C PHE A 77 3.99 2.05 8.55
N TYR A 78 3.64 2.55 7.37
CA TYR A 78 4.29 2.13 6.12
C TYR A 78 5.78 2.49 6.11
N GLN A 79 6.14 3.72 6.49
CA GLN A 79 7.55 4.15 6.58
C GLN A 79 8.33 3.30 7.59
N MET A 80 7.79 3.13 8.81
CA MET A 80 8.42 2.31 9.85
C MET A 80 8.62 0.85 9.41
N ARG A 81 7.66 0.27 8.67
CA ARG A 81 7.82 -1.07 8.11
C ARG A 81 9.00 -1.11 7.15
N THR A 82 9.12 -0.15 6.24
CA THR A 82 10.21 -0.06 5.27
C THR A 82 11.56 0.10 5.97
N GLN A 83 11.64 0.96 6.98
CA GLN A 83 12.83 1.14 7.81
C GLN A 83 13.23 -0.17 8.51
N LEU A 84 12.27 -0.89 9.13
CA LEU A 84 12.57 -2.20 9.72
C LEU A 84 13.02 -3.23 8.67
N GLN A 85 12.43 -3.22 7.47
CA GLN A 85 12.88 -4.10 6.39
C GLN A 85 14.32 -3.79 5.95
N ALA A 86 14.70 -2.51 5.86
CA ALA A 86 16.07 -2.08 5.57
C ALA A 86 17.05 -2.56 6.67
N VAL A 87 16.69 -2.38 7.95
CA VAL A 87 17.50 -2.90 9.06
C VAL A 87 17.59 -4.44 9.01
N GLY A 88 16.52 -5.12 8.61
CA GLY A 88 16.52 -6.57 8.40
C GLY A 88 17.52 -7.01 7.32
N LEU A 89 17.59 -6.27 6.21
CA LEU A 89 18.56 -6.49 5.14
C LEU A 89 20.00 -6.23 5.63
N ARG A 90 20.22 -5.15 6.38
CA ARG A 90 21.52 -4.84 6.98
C ARG A 90 22.00 -5.97 7.91
N ILE A 91 21.12 -6.51 8.76
CA ILE A 91 21.44 -7.67 9.62
C ILE A 91 21.79 -8.91 8.78
N GLN A 92 21.08 -9.14 7.66
CA GLN A 92 21.39 -10.25 6.76
C GLN A 92 22.77 -10.08 6.09
N THR A 93 23.12 -8.87 5.64
CA THR A 93 24.45 -8.54 5.13
C THR A 93 25.53 -8.77 6.18
N MET A 94 25.30 -8.33 7.43
CA MET A 94 26.22 -8.60 8.54
C MET A 94 26.42 -10.10 8.80
N GLN A 95 25.36 -10.92 8.73
CA GLN A 95 25.47 -12.37 8.86
C GLN A 95 26.32 -13.00 7.73
N SER A 96 26.16 -12.52 6.50
CA SER A 96 26.97 -12.97 5.35
C SER A 96 28.43 -12.59 5.53
N ASN A 97 28.71 -11.35 5.94
CA ASN A 97 30.07 -10.87 6.21
C ASN A 97 30.73 -11.66 7.35
N GLN A 98 29.99 -11.96 8.42
CA GLN A 98 30.48 -12.80 9.51
C GLN A 98 30.84 -14.21 9.03
N ALA A 99 29.99 -14.84 8.21
CA ALA A 99 30.26 -16.16 7.64
C ALA A 99 31.48 -16.14 6.71
N MET A 100 31.64 -15.08 5.91
CA MET A 100 32.82 -14.88 5.06
C MET A 100 34.09 -14.70 5.90
N ALA A 101 34.04 -13.90 6.97
CA ALA A 101 35.16 -13.70 7.89
C ALA A 101 35.55 -15.02 8.59
N GLU A 102 34.57 -15.84 9.00
CA GLU A 102 34.82 -17.16 9.58
C GLU A 102 35.45 -18.13 8.56
N ALA A 103 34.96 -18.15 7.33
CA ALA A 103 35.54 -18.93 6.24
C ALA A 103 36.97 -18.47 5.92
N MET A 104 37.21 -17.17 5.80
CA MET A 104 38.54 -16.59 5.60
C MET A 104 39.49 -16.86 6.77
N LYS A 105 38.98 -16.89 8.01
CA LYS A 105 39.76 -17.31 9.18
C LYS A 105 40.17 -18.78 9.10
N GLY A 106 39.26 -19.65 8.66
CA GLY A 106 39.55 -21.07 8.39
C GLY A 106 40.58 -21.27 7.28
N VAL A 107 40.39 -20.57 6.15
CA VAL A 107 41.33 -20.57 5.02
C VAL A 107 42.67 -19.98 5.42
N THR A 108 42.70 -18.91 6.20
CA THR A 108 43.95 -18.30 6.71
C THR A 108 44.64 -19.21 7.72
N LYS A 109 43.90 -20.00 8.51
CA LYS A 109 44.49 -21.00 9.42
C LYS A 109 45.08 -22.18 8.64
N ALA A 110 44.38 -22.67 7.62
CA ALA A 110 44.87 -23.71 6.71
C ALA A 110 46.07 -23.21 5.89
N MET A 111 45.96 -22.01 5.30
CA MET A 111 47.05 -21.31 4.66
C MET A 111 48.20 -21.14 5.64
N ARG A 112 48.06 -20.53 6.82
CA ARG A 112 49.16 -20.38 7.81
C ARG A 112 49.82 -21.71 8.18
N SER A 113 49.10 -22.84 8.19
CA SER A 113 49.69 -24.18 8.36
C SER A 113 50.47 -24.67 7.13
N MET A 114 50.06 -24.25 5.93
CA MET A 114 50.70 -24.49 4.63
C MET A 114 51.74 -23.40 4.26
N ASN A 115 51.78 -22.31 5.03
CA ASN A 115 52.32 -21.02 4.65
C ASN A 115 53.07 -20.38 5.82
N ARG A 116 54.27 -20.90 6.09
CA ARG A 116 55.33 -20.11 6.71
C ARG A 116 56.18 -19.38 5.64
N GLN A 117 55.70 -19.29 4.38
CA GLN A 117 56.51 -18.87 3.20
C GLN A 117 55.80 -18.04 2.10
N VAL A 118 54.63 -17.46 2.33
CA VAL A 118 53.77 -16.75 1.35
C VAL A 118 53.02 -15.61 2.07
N ASN A 119 52.99 -14.46 1.43
CA ASN A 119 52.79 -13.16 2.07
C ASN A 119 51.36 -12.89 2.56
N LEU A 120 51.23 -12.68 3.88
CA LEU A 120 50.04 -12.26 4.62
C LEU A 120 49.42 -10.86 4.33
N PRO A 121 50.12 -9.84 3.76
CA PRO A 121 49.60 -8.46 3.69
C PRO A 121 48.41 -8.20 2.75
N GLN A 122 48.24 -9.00 1.69
CA GLN A 122 47.28 -8.70 0.62
C GLN A 122 45.82 -8.98 1.03
N ILE A 123 45.57 -10.02 1.84
CA ILE A 123 44.21 -10.37 2.30
C ILE A 123 43.70 -9.34 3.33
N THR A 124 44.56 -8.88 4.24
CA THR A 124 44.22 -7.81 5.19
C THR A 124 43.89 -6.48 4.49
N LYS A 125 44.56 -6.20 3.37
CA LYS A 125 44.31 -4.99 2.58
C LYS A 125 42.95 -5.02 1.88
N ILE A 126 42.56 -6.18 1.33
CA ILE A 126 41.25 -6.37 0.68
C ILE A 126 40.10 -6.22 1.68
N MET A 127 40.25 -6.72 2.92
CA MET A 127 39.24 -6.51 3.97
C MET A 127 39.09 -5.02 4.33
N MET A 128 40.21 -4.30 4.50
CA MET A 128 40.17 -2.87 4.81
C MET A 128 39.56 -2.03 3.68
N GLU A 129 39.86 -2.36 2.43
CA GLU A 129 39.27 -1.69 1.27
C GLU A 129 37.76 -1.95 1.20
N PHE A 130 37.32 -3.19 1.43
CA PHE A 130 35.89 -3.52 1.48
C PHE A 130 35.14 -2.82 2.62
N GLU A 131 35.72 -2.79 3.83
CA GLU A 131 35.13 -2.07 4.96
C GLU A 131 34.96 -0.57 4.65
N LYS A 132 35.96 0.04 4.01
CA LYS A 132 35.92 1.46 3.61
C LYS A 132 34.88 1.73 2.52
N GLU A 133 34.73 0.84 1.54
CA GLU A 133 33.73 0.98 0.48
C GLU A 133 32.30 0.79 1.03
N ALA A 134 32.11 -0.16 1.96
CA ALA A 134 30.84 -0.40 2.62
C ALA A 134 30.41 0.79 3.50
N GLU A 135 31.33 1.37 4.25
CA GLU A 135 31.06 2.57 5.08
C GLU A 135 30.74 3.80 4.21
N MET A 136 31.41 3.97 3.07
CA MET A 136 31.09 5.03 2.11
C MET A 136 29.70 4.84 1.46
N MET A 137 29.26 3.60 1.29
CA MET A 137 27.92 3.30 0.79
C MET A 137 26.84 3.61 1.83
N ASP A 138 27.06 3.21 3.09
CA ASP A 138 26.15 3.52 4.21
C ASP A 138 25.94 5.03 4.39
N MET A 139 27.02 5.81 4.32
CA MET A 139 26.96 7.28 4.49
C MET A 139 26.17 7.97 3.35
N LYS A 140 26.22 7.40 2.14
CA LYS A 140 25.42 7.90 1.01
C LYS A 140 23.94 7.57 1.15
N GLU A 141 23.61 6.43 1.78
CA GLU A 141 22.23 6.06 2.07
C GLU A 141 21.64 6.96 3.16
N GLU A 142 22.42 7.31 4.19
CA GLU A 142 22.00 8.24 5.26
C GLU A 142 21.75 9.66 4.71
N LEU A 143 22.69 10.21 3.92
CA LEU A 143 22.50 11.52 3.27
C LEU A 143 21.32 11.55 2.31
N MET A 144 20.98 10.42 1.68
CA MET A 144 19.83 10.34 0.78
C MET A 144 18.51 10.21 1.56
N ASN A 145 18.50 9.51 2.69
CA ASN A 145 17.32 9.42 3.56
C ASN A 145 17.03 10.76 4.23
N ASP A 146 18.04 11.47 4.75
CA ASP A 146 17.86 12.81 5.35
C ASP A 146 17.31 13.82 4.33
N ALA A 147 17.80 13.80 3.09
CA ALA A 147 17.29 14.66 2.02
C ALA A 147 15.85 14.33 1.59
N ILE A 148 15.38 13.10 1.84
CA ILE A 148 14.00 12.68 1.57
C ILE A 148 13.08 13.03 2.76
N ASP A 149 13.57 12.88 4.00
CA ASP A 149 12.83 13.22 5.21
C ASP A 149 12.63 14.75 5.35
N ASP A 150 13.64 15.58 5.04
CA ASP A 150 13.54 17.06 5.06
C ASP A 150 12.45 17.59 4.09
N VAL A 151 12.26 16.93 2.94
CA VAL A 151 11.21 17.31 1.97
C VAL A 151 9.81 16.91 2.45
N MET A 152 9.73 15.99 3.42
CA MET A 152 8.48 15.43 3.91
C MET A 152 8.03 16.06 5.24
N GLU A 153 8.93 16.72 5.98
CA GLU A 153 8.66 17.40 7.25
C GLU A 153 8.01 18.80 7.06
N ASP A 154 8.07 19.37 5.85
CA ASP A 154 7.53 20.71 5.50
C ASP A 154 5.97 20.79 5.40
N ALA A 155 5.24 19.88 6.05
CA ALA A 155 3.77 19.78 6.02
C ALA A 155 3.11 20.00 7.40
N GLU A 156 3.77 20.72 8.29
CA GLU A 156 3.33 21.03 9.67
C GLU A 156 2.60 22.39 9.82
N ASP A 157 2.05 22.95 8.75
CA ASP A 157 1.19 24.15 8.89
C ASP A 157 -0.20 23.76 9.42
N GLU A 158 -0.54 24.24 10.62
CA GLU A 158 -1.87 24.12 11.22
C GLU A 158 -2.98 24.78 10.34
N GLU A 159 -2.65 25.78 9.53
CA GLU A 159 -3.57 26.39 8.55
C GLU A 159 -3.92 25.43 7.40
N GLN A 160 -2.99 24.57 7.01
CA GLN A 160 -3.23 23.56 5.97
C GLN A 160 -4.15 22.45 6.49
N GLU A 161 -4.19 22.18 7.80
CA GLU A 161 -5.03 21.10 8.36
C GLU A 161 -6.52 21.33 8.13
N GLU A 162 -7.00 22.57 8.24
CA GLU A 162 -8.43 22.86 7.98
C GLU A 162 -8.78 22.73 6.50
N GLU A 163 -7.87 23.14 5.61
CA GLU A 163 -8.02 22.94 4.17
C GLU A 163 -7.99 21.45 3.80
N ILE A 164 -7.11 20.67 4.43
CA ILE A 164 -7.02 19.21 4.26
C ILE A 164 -8.30 18.54 4.74
N VAL A 165 -8.86 18.98 5.87
CA VAL A 165 -10.15 18.47 6.37
C VAL A 165 -11.28 18.76 5.38
N MET A 166 -11.35 19.97 4.82
CA MET A 166 -12.34 20.28 3.78
C MET A 166 -12.16 19.39 2.54
N LYS A 167 -10.93 19.24 2.04
CA LYS A 167 -10.60 18.34 0.92
C LYS A 167 -11.02 16.89 1.17
N VAL A 168 -10.84 16.39 2.39
CA VAL A 168 -11.24 15.02 2.77
C VAL A 168 -12.76 14.89 2.84
N LEU A 169 -13.48 15.90 3.32
CA LEU A 169 -14.95 15.90 3.33
C LEU A 169 -15.51 15.89 1.90
N ASP A 170 -14.86 16.61 0.98
CA ASP A 170 -15.18 16.62 -0.45
C ASP A 170 -14.88 15.25 -1.10
N GLU A 171 -13.72 14.65 -0.80
CA GLU A 171 -13.32 13.30 -1.26
C GLU A 171 -14.34 12.23 -0.83
N ILE A 172 -14.90 12.37 0.38
CA ILE A 172 -15.89 11.45 0.93
C ILE A 172 -17.27 11.60 0.25
N GLY A 173 -17.49 12.72 -0.47
CA GLY A 173 -18.70 12.98 -1.27
C GLY A 173 -19.86 13.58 -0.48
N ILE A 174 -19.59 14.23 0.65
CA ILE A 174 -20.63 14.83 1.50
C ILE A 174 -21.38 15.95 0.76
N ASP A 175 -20.67 16.72 -0.07
CA ASP A 175 -21.24 17.81 -0.86
C ASP A 175 -22.11 17.34 -2.03
N LEU A 176 -21.84 16.15 -2.59
CA LEU A 176 -22.65 15.61 -3.69
C LEU A 176 -24.04 15.19 -3.17
N ASP A 177 -24.09 14.54 -2.00
CA ASP A 177 -25.34 14.16 -1.33
C ASP A 177 -26.17 15.40 -0.93
N GLN A 178 -25.52 16.50 -0.50
CA GLN A 178 -26.22 17.76 -0.16
C GLN A 178 -26.76 18.47 -1.41
N ARG A 179 -25.99 18.55 -2.50
CA ARG A 179 -26.46 19.13 -3.78
C ARG A 179 -27.57 18.33 -4.45
N LEU A 180 -27.60 17.00 -4.28
CA LEU A 180 -28.69 16.13 -4.72
C LEU A 180 -29.92 16.22 -3.82
N ALA A 181 -29.74 16.47 -2.51
CA ALA A 181 -30.86 16.76 -1.61
C ALA A 181 -31.49 18.14 -1.88
N ASP A 182 -30.68 19.13 -2.30
CA ASP A 182 -31.12 20.50 -2.60
C ASP A 182 -31.67 20.68 -4.02
N THR A 183 -31.55 19.69 -4.92
CA THR A 183 -32.31 19.70 -6.17
C THR A 183 -33.78 19.37 -5.88
N PRO A 184 -34.73 20.32 -6.05
CA PRO A 184 -36.13 20.03 -5.81
C PRO A 184 -36.56 18.92 -6.77
N ASN A 185 -37.18 17.87 -6.23
CA ASN A 185 -37.93 16.89 -6.99
C ASN A 185 -39.08 17.63 -7.71
N ILE A 186 -38.78 18.22 -8.87
CA ILE A 186 -39.78 18.68 -9.83
C ILE A 186 -40.38 17.41 -10.41
N SER A 187 -41.39 16.88 -9.71
CA SER A 187 -42.36 15.98 -10.32
C SER A 187 -42.89 16.67 -11.57
N LEU A 188 -42.63 16.06 -12.73
CA LEU A 188 -43.11 16.46 -14.06
C LEU A 188 -44.64 16.27 -14.21
N GLU A 189 -45.43 16.58 -13.18
CA GLU A 189 -46.89 16.51 -13.15
C GLU A 189 -47.52 17.89 -13.28
N ALA A 190 -47.12 18.70 -14.26
CA ALA A 190 -47.87 19.91 -14.60
C ALA A 190 -47.57 20.43 -16.00
N SER A 191 -48.08 19.76 -17.04
CA SER A 191 -48.65 20.42 -18.23
C SER A 191 -49.25 19.42 -19.22
N SER A 192 -50.38 18.82 -18.84
CA SER A 192 -51.36 18.36 -19.83
C SER A 192 -52.24 19.55 -20.19
N LYS A 193 -51.81 20.37 -21.15
CA LYS A 193 -52.69 21.33 -21.85
C LYS A 193 -52.76 20.95 -23.33
N LYS A 194 -53.82 20.21 -23.61
CA LYS A 194 -54.34 19.82 -24.92
C LYS A 194 -54.48 21.05 -25.84
N VAL A 195 -53.79 21.06 -26.99
CA VAL A 195 -53.99 22.03 -28.08
C VAL A 195 -54.54 21.30 -29.31
N PRO A 196 -55.62 21.78 -29.96
CA PRO A 196 -56.30 21.06 -31.02
C PRO A 196 -55.64 21.21 -32.39
N SER A 197 -55.79 20.13 -33.16
CA SER A 197 -55.52 19.88 -34.58
C SER A 197 -55.65 21.07 -35.55
N GLY A 198 -54.58 21.29 -36.33
CA GLY A 198 -54.61 21.94 -37.64
C GLY A 198 -53.64 21.23 -38.59
N ARG A 199 -54.17 20.40 -39.49
CA ARG A 199 -53.42 19.71 -40.56
C ARG A 199 -53.23 20.63 -41.75
N VAL A 200 -52.00 20.80 -42.25
CA VAL A 200 -51.75 21.04 -43.67
C VAL A 200 -50.55 20.20 -44.11
N ALA A 201 -50.74 19.48 -45.21
CA ALA A 201 -49.85 18.48 -45.77
C ALA A 201 -48.75 19.09 -46.63
N LEU A 202 -47.56 18.46 -46.62
CA LEU A 202 -46.70 18.42 -47.79
C LEU A 202 -46.16 16.99 -47.93
N ALA A 203 -46.38 16.43 -49.10
CA ALA A 203 -46.03 15.07 -49.49
C ALA A 203 -44.73 15.07 -50.29
N GLU A 204 -43.81 14.16 -49.98
CA GLU A 204 -42.96 13.56 -51.01
C GLU A 204 -42.32 12.25 -50.48
N GLY A 205 -42.30 11.21 -51.33
CA GLY A 205 -41.19 10.26 -51.30
C GLY A 205 -41.38 8.88 -50.67
N ALA A 206 -42.29 8.08 -51.25
CA ALA A 206 -42.13 6.66 -51.61
C ALA A 206 -41.32 5.67 -50.72
N GLY A 207 -42.05 4.67 -50.20
CA GLY A 207 -41.67 3.24 -50.16
C GLY A 207 -40.83 2.78 -48.96
N GLY A 208 -41.23 1.84 -48.11
CA GLY A 208 -42.37 0.92 -48.11
C GLY A 208 -42.01 -0.35 -47.33
N GLY A 209 -42.72 -0.60 -46.22
CA GLY A 209 -42.87 -1.88 -45.51
C GLY A 209 -41.64 -2.36 -44.71
N VAL A 210 -41.71 -2.86 -43.48
CA VAL A 210 -42.80 -3.37 -42.61
C VAL A 210 -42.24 -3.31 -41.17
N ALA A 211 -42.91 -2.73 -40.18
CA ALA A 211 -43.80 -3.41 -39.21
C ALA A 211 -43.24 -4.75 -38.69
N ALA A 212 -43.18 -5.08 -37.40
CA ALA A 212 -43.60 -4.44 -36.16
C ALA A 212 -43.18 -5.34 -34.99
N SER A 213 -43.17 -4.77 -33.77
CA SER A 213 -43.52 -5.44 -32.50
C SER A 213 -42.47 -6.42 -31.94
N THR A 214 -42.08 -6.44 -30.66
CA THR A 214 -42.86 -6.43 -29.42
C THR A 214 -41.90 -6.30 -28.21
N ALA A 215 -42.41 -5.80 -27.09
CA ALA A 215 -42.09 -6.13 -25.70
C ALA A 215 -40.61 -6.09 -25.22
N ALA A 216 -40.21 -5.18 -24.34
CA ALA A 216 -40.43 -5.25 -22.88
C ALA A 216 -40.00 -6.59 -22.24
N SER A 217 -38.81 -6.63 -21.62
CA SER A 217 -38.63 -7.04 -20.20
C SER A 217 -37.14 -7.22 -19.84
N SER A 218 -36.77 -6.58 -18.72
CA SER A 218 -35.83 -7.00 -17.67
C SER A 218 -34.85 -8.16 -17.92
N GLY A 219 -33.56 -7.91 -17.66
CA GLY A 219 -32.62 -8.99 -17.29
C GLY A 219 -31.15 -8.73 -17.58
N GLY A 220 -30.54 -7.69 -17.01
CA GLY A 220 -29.09 -7.48 -17.10
C GLY A 220 -28.34 -8.34 -16.07
N GLY A 221 -27.95 -9.56 -16.44
CA GLY A 221 -27.21 -10.45 -15.55
C GLY A 221 -26.78 -11.78 -16.17
N THR A 222 -26.00 -11.76 -17.27
CA THR A 222 -25.36 -13.00 -17.79
C THR A 222 -23.96 -12.82 -18.42
N ALA A 223 -23.39 -11.62 -18.51
CA ALA A 223 -22.13 -11.43 -19.24
C ALA A 223 -20.85 -11.96 -18.53
N ALA A 224 -20.90 -12.32 -17.24
CA ALA A 224 -19.70 -12.69 -16.48
C ALA A 224 -19.39 -14.21 -16.44
N MET A 225 -20.34 -15.08 -16.83
CA MET A 225 -20.13 -16.54 -16.75
C MET A 225 -19.54 -17.15 -18.03
N ASP A 226 -19.72 -16.50 -19.18
CA ASP A 226 -19.18 -17.00 -20.45
C ASP A 226 -17.66 -16.76 -20.59
N ASP A 227 -17.16 -15.68 -20.00
CA ASP A 227 -15.72 -15.36 -20.02
C ASP A 227 -14.90 -16.31 -19.13
N ASP A 228 -15.42 -16.71 -17.97
CA ASP A 228 -14.75 -17.66 -17.08
C ASP A 228 -14.68 -19.07 -17.69
N ALA A 229 -15.72 -19.49 -18.42
CA ALA A 229 -15.73 -20.76 -19.14
C ALA A 229 -14.71 -20.78 -20.30
N ALA A 230 -14.57 -19.67 -21.02
CA ALA A 230 -13.59 -19.52 -22.09
C ALA A 230 -12.14 -19.51 -21.57
N LEU A 231 -11.89 -18.88 -20.41
CA LEU A 231 -10.57 -18.85 -19.78
C LEU A 231 -10.15 -20.22 -19.23
N GLN A 232 -11.09 -20.99 -18.67
CA GLN A 232 -10.81 -22.35 -18.18
C GLN A 232 -10.49 -23.33 -19.32
N ALA A 233 -11.21 -23.26 -20.45
CA ALA A 233 -10.91 -24.06 -21.62
C ALA A 233 -9.52 -23.75 -22.21
N ARG A 234 -9.11 -22.48 -22.16
CA ARG A 234 -7.79 -22.03 -22.62
C ARG A 234 -6.67 -22.47 -21.66
N LEU A 235 -6.93 -22.53 -20.35
CA LEU A 235 -6.01 -23.07 -19.35
C LEU A 235 -5.81 -24.58 -19.49
N GLU A 236 -6.84 -25.34 -19.83
CA GLU A 236 -6.70 -26.79 -20.08
C GLU A 236 -5.92 -27.11 -21.36
N GLN A 237 -6.05 -26.28 -22.40
CA GLN A 237 -5.23 -26.41 -23.61
C GLN A 237 -3.75 -26.15 -23.33
N LEU A 238 -3.43 -25.15 -22.51
CA LEU A 238 -2.05 -24.85 -22.10
C LEU A 238 -1.45 -25.97 -21.22
N ARG A 239 -2.28 -26.55 -20.34
CA ARG A 239 -1.86 -27.65 -19.47
C ARG A 239 -1.66 -28.97 -20.23
N ARG A 240 -2.30 -29.14 -21.39
CA ARG A 240 -2.08 -30.26 -22.31
C ARG A 240 -0.87 -30.08 -23.21
N SER A 241 -0.41 -28.85 -23.46
CA SER A 241 0.78 -28.60 -24.28
C SER A 241 2.11 -28.77 -23.55
N ASP A 242 2.11 -28.82 -22.22
CA ASP A 242 3.32 -28.97 -21.37
C ASP A 242 3.55 -30.42 -20.87
N LYS A 243 2.98 -31.42 -21.55
CA LYS A 243 3.19 -32.86 -21.26
C LYS A 243 3.47 -33.63 -22.53
#